data_AF-A0A2A2LV41-F1
#
_entry.id   AF-A0A2A2LV41-F1
#
_cell.length_a   1.000
_cell.length_b   1.000
_cell.length_c   1.000
_cell.angle_alpha   90.00
_cell.angle_beta   90.00
_cell.angle_gamma   90.00
#
_symmetry.space_group_name_H-M   'P 1'
#
loop_
_entity.id
_entity.type
_entity.pdbx_description
1 polymer ?
#
loop_
_entity_poly.entity_id
_entity_poly.type
_entity_poly.pdbx_seq_one_letter_code
_entity_poly.pdbx_strand_id
1 'polypeptide(L)'
;MRMIELNSLAILGGLKEGLERREENACDNSRGDFRDVAEDCTVITGLVFITNMNDTGSTYEEMTKMLSNVEELPCFVVVAANYKDLAFLSKVTKITCEKDYFDAGVAGIVLQNENMERIGMPNIKEIVFNEKGGVTDGIFEAFNPKLCYDMSEIVYFSKLRWWYVLMGLRLCDQKGDACHNDEAGVWTDKDLPDNCEVVTGGIMLDEKSKNIGDEFKAKLVPIRLIYGVLYIQGAGIEELVFPNLEVFIGVAFVQPGFAIIECPNLSKISFPKISVIFDMFIDDASFLVLTNEKLSVSEATCDRWTSVGAVIRVEENAANCEGESDAQYSDVVQIEGVQTGSSSGSNSGSGSGDGMPVSASGDGPEDQNPQQETTSEVVDFKFKMFTFLVTLLVVVFSF
;
A
#
# COMPACT_ATOMS: atom_id res chain seq x y z
N MET A 1 -6.09 -26.33 20.12
CA MET A 1 -6.78 -25.96 18.86
C MET A 1 -8.31 -25.91 19.08
N ARG A 2 -8.79 -25.09 20.02
CA ARG A 2 -10.22 -25.02 20.42
C ARG A 2 -10.64 -23.65 20.99
N MET A 3 -9.91 -22.57 20.72
CA MET A 3 -10.19 -21.24 21.31
C MET A 3 -9.92 -20.09 20.33
N ILE A 4 -10.58 -20.07 19.17
CA ILE A 4 -10.68 -18.89 18.27
C ILE A 4 -12.12 -18.34 18.24
N GLU A 5 -13.05 -18.90 19.02
CA GLU A 5 -14.47 -18.47 19.03
C GLU A 5 -14.72 -17.08 19.65
N LEU A 6 -13.75 -16.44 20.33
CA LEU A 6 -14.06 -15.38 21.31
C LEU A 6 -13.84 -13.91 20.90
N ASN A 7 -13.29 -13.60 19.72
CA ASN A 7 -13.19 -12.18 19.25
C ASN A 7 -14.05 -11.86 18.03
N SER A 8 -14.34 -12.83 17.16
CA SER A 8 -15.21 -12.63 15.98
C SER A 8 -16.65 -12.29 16.38
N LEU A 9 -17.13 -12.85 17.51
CA LEU A 9 -18.47 -12.60 18.05
C LEU A 9 -18.65 -11.17 18.61
N ALA A 10 -17.57 -10.49 19.00
CA ALA A 10 -17.64 -9.10 19.47
C ALA A 10 -17.98 -8.13 18.33
N ILE A 11 -17.49 -8.38 17.11
CA ILE A 11 -17.81 -7.61 15.90
C ILE A 11 -19.29 -7.77 15.53
N LEU A 12 -19.86 -8.97 15.71
CA LEU A 12 -21.27 -9.25 15.41
C LEU A 12 -22.26 -8.64 16.42
N GLY A 13 -21.81 -8.27 17.62
CA GLY A 13 -22.68 -7.79 18.72
C GLY A 13 -23.25 -6.37 18.57
N GLY A 14 -22.77 -5.58 17.60
CA GLY A 14 -23.11 -4.16 17.43
C GLY A 14 -24.18 -3.83 16.36
N LEU A 15 -24.67 -4.82 15.60
CA LEU A 15 -25.55 -4.60 14.46
C LEU A 15 -27.03 -4.41 14.89
N LYS A 16 -27.50 -3.16 15.01
CA LYS A 16 -28.95 -2.84 15.07
C LYS A 16 -29.35 -1.69 14.14
N GLU A 17 -30.59 -1.83 13.66
CA GLU A 17 -31.18 -1.40 12.38
C GLU A 17 -31.32 0.12 12.10
N GLY A 18 -31.15 0.45 10.82
CA GLY A 18 -31.80 1.59 10.14
C GLY A 18 -31.88 1.24 8.64
N LEU A 19 -33.09 1.05 8.11
CA LEU A 19 -33.31 0.49 6.76
C LEU A 19 -34.23 1.45 5.98
N GLU A 20 -33.65 2.26 5.08
CA GLU A 20 -34.42 3.05 4.11
C GLU A 20 -33.89 2.86 2.68
N ARG A 21 -34.85 2.66 1.76
CA ARG A 21 -34.75 2.46 0.29
C ARG A 21 -33.86 1.31 -0.18
N ARG A 22 -34.51 0.14 -0.38
CA ARG A 22 -33.93 -0.98 -1.14
C ARG A 22 -33.94 -0.67 -2.64
N GLU A 23 -32.77 -0.76 -3.26
CA GLU A 23 -32.63 -0.87 -4.71
C GLU A 23 -33.28 -2.19 -5.19
N GLU A 24 -33.80 -2.21 -6.42
CA GLU A 24 -34.23 -3.46 -7.05
C GLU A 24 -33.00 -4.38 -7.16
N ASN A 25 -33.08 -5.59 -6.58
CA ASN A 25 -32.01 -6.62 -6.50
C ASN A 25 -31.00 -6.52 -5.34
N ALA A 26 -31.29 -5.73 -4.30
CA ALA A 26 -30.50 -5.73 -3.07
C ALA A 26 -30.89 -6.89 -2.11
N CYS A 27 -29.90 -7.65 -1.64
CA CYS A 27 -30.07 -8.69 -0.63
C CYS A 27 -29.41 -8.30 0.68
N ASP A 28 -30.13 -8.55 1.77
CA ASP A 28 -29.68 -8.20 3.12
C ASP A 28 -28.89 -9.35 3.75
N ASN A 29 -27.61 -9.14 4.03
CA ASN A 29 -26.75 -10.07 4.75
C ASN A 29 -26.38 -9.58 6.16
N SER A 30 -27.20 -8.74 6.78
CA SER A 30 -26.98 -8.25 8.15
C SER A 30 -26.83 -9.35 9.20
N ARG A 31 -27.31 -10.57 8.91
CA ARG A 31 -27.18 -11.76 9.78
C ARG A 31 -25.91 -12.59 9.54
N GLY A 32 -25.12 -12.27 8.51
CA GLY A 32 -23.95 -13.04 8.12
C GLY A 32 -24.28 -14.46 7.62
N ASP A 33 -25.49 -14.67 7.09
CA ASP A 33 -25.95 -15.96 6.59
C ASP A 33 -26.33 -15.85 5.11
N PHE A 34 -25.51 -16.45 4.26
CA PHE A 34 -25.71 -16.39 2.81
C PHE A 34 -26.92 -17.22 2.33
N ARG A 35 -27.54 -18.06 3.17
CA ARG A 35 -28.70 -18.87 2.77
C ARG A 35 -29.92 -18.03 2.36
N ASP A 36 -29.99 -16.80 2.83
CA ASP A 36 -31.07 -15.86 2.51
C ASP A 36 -30.72 -14.97 1.28
N VAL A 37 -29.52 -15.12 0.70
CA VAL A 37 -29.10 -14.38 -0.51
C VAL A 37 -29.62 -15.10 -1.75
N ALA A 38 -30.44 -14.40 -2.54
CA ALA A 38 -30.99 -14.93 -3.79
C ALA A 38 -29.89 -15.07 -4.87
N GLU A 39 -30.03 -16.04 -5.78
CA GLU A 39 -29.02 -16.31 -6.82
C GLU A 39 -28.90 -15.17 -7.85
N ASP A 40 -29.94 -14.35 -8.00
CA ASP A 40 -30.00 -13.18 -8.88
C ASP A 40 -29.58 -11.88 -8.18
N CYS A 41 -29.06 -11.97 -6.96
CA CYS A 41 -28.59 -10.81 -6.21
C CYS A 41 -27.42 -10.11 -6.91
N THR A 42 -27.54 -8.79 -7.07
CA THR A 42 -26.46 -7.96 -7.64
C THR A 42 -25.84 -7.02 -6.60
N VAL A 43 -26.57 -6.70 -5.53
CA VAL A 43 -26.10 -5.81 -4.46
C VAL A 43 -26.31 -6.50 -3.11
N ILE A 44 -25.26 -6.59 -2.30
CA ILE A 44 -25.38 -7.07 -0.91
C ILE A 44 -25.30 -5.88 0.04
N THR A 45 -26.17 -5.85 1.05
CA THR A 45 -26.13 -4.87 2.14
C THR A 45 -25.74 -5.53 3.47
N GLY A 46 -25.25 -4.74 4.43
CA GLY A 46 -24.85 -5.23 5.76
C GLY A 46 -23.36 -5.53 5.87
N LEU A 47 -22.99 -6.75 6.28
CA LEU A 47 -21.60 -7.20 6.40
C LEU A 47 -21.48 -8.58 5.76
N VAL A 48 -20.47 -8.79 4.92
CA VAL A 48 -20.17 -10.11 4.35
C VAL A 48 -19.14 -10.82 5.23
N PHE A 49 -19.49 -11.95 5.81
CA PHE A 49 -18.60 -12.71 6.69
C PHE A 49 -18.43 -14.15 6.19
N ILE A 50 -17.26 -14.48 5.67
CA ILE A 50 -16.92 -15.77 5.08
C ILE A 50 -15.92 -16.47 5.99
N THR A 51 -16.29 -17.64 6.52
CA THR A 51 -15.40 -18.46 7.35
C THR A 51 -15.69 -19.94 7.19
N ASN A 52 -14.67 -20.77 7.45
CA ASN A 52 -14.81 -22.22 7.53
C ASN A 52 -14.36 -22.78 8.90
N MET A 53 -14.49 -21.99 9.97
CA MET A 53 -14.09 -22.44 11.32
C MET A 53 -14.96 -23.56 11.88
N ASN A 54 -16.16 -23.78 11.33
CA ASN A 54 -17.07 -24.86 11.71
C ASN A 54 -17.24 -25.79 10.51
N ASP A 55 -17.39 -27.11 10.73
CA ASP A 55 -17.67 -28.13 9.69
C ASP A 55 -18.96 -27.89 8.87
N THR A 56 -19.64 -26.76 9.12
CA THR A 56 -20.85 -26.27 8.47
C THR A 56 -20.60 -25.07 7.55
N GLY A 57 -19.33 -24.73 7.26
CA GLY A 57 -19.00 -23.67 6.31
C GLY A 57 -19.61 -23.96 4.93
N SER A 58 -20.02 -22.90 4.23
CA SER A 58 -20.50 -23.04 2.84
C SER A 58 -19.40 -23.63 1.98
N THR A 59 -19.77 -24.44 1.01
CA THR A 59 -18.84 -24.95 -0.02
C THR A 59 -18.56 -23.87 -1.05
N TYR A 60 -17.45 -24.01 -1.78
CA TYR A 60 -17.12 -23.08 -2.88
C TYR A 60 -18.22 -23.05 -3.96
N GLU A 61 -18.86 -24.19 -4.23
CA GLU A 61 -19.98 -24.30 -5.18
C GLU A 61 -21.20 -23.50 -4.69
N GLU A 62 -21.56 -23.62 -3.42
CA GLU A 62 -22.63 -22.83 -2.81
C GLU A 62 -22.31 -21.33 -2.87
N MET A 63 -21.09 -20.93 -2.51
CA MET A 63 -20.66 -19.52 -2.60
C MET A 63 -20.73 -18.99 -4.02
N THR A 64 -20.29 -19.77 -5.01
CA THR A 64 -20.38 -19.43 -6.43
C THR A 64 -21.82 -19.22 -6.85
N LYS A 65 -22.70 -20.13 -6.44
CA LYS A 65 -24.12 -20.06 -6.74
C LYS A 65 -24.78 -18.81 -6.15
N MET A 66 -24.40 -18.42 -4.93
CA MET A 66 -24.99 -17.27 -4.22
C MET A 66 -24.40 -15.93 -4.66
N LEU A 67 -23.12 -15.86 -5.01
CA LEU A 67 -22.39 -14.59 -5.13
C LEU A 67 -21.87 -14.25 -6.53
N SER A 68 -21.96 -15.17 -7.51
CA SER A 68 -21.40 -14.95 -8.86
C SER A 68 -22.05 -13.83 -9.67
N ASN A 69 -23.19 -13.31 -9.23
CA ASN A 69 -23.87 -12.16 -9.84
C ASN A 69 -23.69 -10.85 -9.08
N VAL A 70 -23.02 -10.88 -7.92
CA VAL A 70 -22.84 -9.71 -7.07
C VAL A 70 -21.84 -8.75 -7.72
N GLU A 71 -22.30 -7.52 -7.93
CA GLU A 71 -21.53 -6.41 -8.52
C GLU A 71 -21.13 -5.38 -7.45
N GLU A 72 -21.91 -5.28 -6.37
CA GLU A 72 -21.64 -4.41 -5.22
C GLU A 72 -21.71 -5.18 -3.91
N LEU A 73 -20.64 -5.04 -3.11
CA LEU A 73 -20.45 -5.76 -1.86
C LEU A 73 -20.33 -4.75 -0.71
N PRO A 74 -20.82 -5.05 0.51
CA PRO A 74 -20.57 -4.17 1.62
C PRO A 74 -19.16 -4.37 2.16
N CYS A 75 -18.85 -3.83 3.34
CA CYS A 75 -17.66 -4.26 4.08
C CYS A 75 -17.62 -5.79 4.25
N PHE A 76 -16.44 -6.40 4.25
CA PHE A 76 -16.32 -7.85 4.29
C PHE A 76 -15.16 -8.41 5.12
N VAL A 77 -15.32 -9.67 5.55
CA VAL A 77 -14.31 -10.45 6.26
C VAL A 77 -14.25 -11.84 5.66
N VAL A 78 -13.05 -12.29 5.29
CA VAL A 78 -12.74 -13.67 4.90
C VAL A 78 -11.68 -14.20 5.86
N VAL A 79 -12.08 -15.08 6.78
CA VAL A 79 -11.18 -15.60 7.81
C VAL A 79 -11.20 -17.11 7.89
N ALA A 80 -10.01 -17.73 7.88
CA ALA A 80 -9.85 -19.17 7.96
C ALA A 80 -10.74 -19.93 6.96
N ALA A 81 -10.93 -19.37 5.77
CA ALA A 81 -11.63 -20.02 4.67
C ALA A 81 -10.69 -21.01 3.97
N ASN A 82 -11.26 -22.12 3.52
CA ASN A 82 -10.52 -23.17 2.82
C ASN A 82 -10.70 -23.06 1.29
N TYR A 83 -10.70 -21.83 0.77
CA TYR A 83 -10.82 -21.56 -0.65
C TYR A 83 -9.46 -21.19 -1.23
N LYS A 84 -9.27 -21.50 -2.51
CA LYS A 84 -8.09 -21.08 -3.26
C LYS A 84 -8.16 -19.63 -3.70
N ASP A 85 -9.35 -19.10 -3.87
CA ASP A 85 -9.61 -17.74 -4.32
C ASP A 85 -11.03 -17.30 -3.96
N LEU A 86 -11.34 -16.03 -4.24
CA LEU A 86 -12.69 -15.47 -4.17
C LEU A 86 -13.23 -15.18 -5.58
N ALA A 87 -12.92 -16.00 -6.59
CA ALA A 87 -13.36 -15.75 -7.96
C ALA A 87 -14.89 -15.79 -8.14
N PHE A 88 -15.63 -16.35 -7.17
CA PHE A 88 -17.08 -16.18 -7.07
C PHE A 88 -17.51 -14.72 -6.85
N LEU A 89 -16.60 -13.82 -6.46
CA LEU A 89 -16.77 -12.36 -6.40
C LEU A 89 -16.17 -11.64 -7.61
N SER A 90 -15.86 -12.34 -8.70
CA SER A 90 -15.19 -11.74 -9.86
C SER A 90 -15.96 -10.60 -10.54
N LYS A 91 -17.28 -10.50 -10.36
CA LYS A 91 -18.09 -9.39 -10.89
C LYS A 91 -18.14 -8.17 -9.97
N VAL A 92 -17.62 -8.25 -8.75
CA VAL A 92 -17.62 -7.12 -7.82
C VAL A 92 -16.81 -5.98 -8.42
N THR A 93 -17.47 -4.85 -8.60
CA THR A 93 -16.87 -3.60 -9.08
C THR A 93 -16.83 -2.51 -8.04
N LYS A 94 -17.65 -2.61 -7.00
CA LYS A 94 -17.77 -1.60 -5.95
C LYS A 94 -17.89 -2.24 -4.58
N ILE A 95 -17.17 -1.68 -3.61
CA ILE A 95 -17.33 -2.01 -2.19
C ILE A 95 -17.90 -0.79 -1.48
N THR A 96 -19.04 -0.94 -0.80
CA THR A 96 -19.70 0.16 -0.08
C THR A 96 -19.82 -0.15 1.40
N CYS A 97 -19.00 0.50 2.22
CA CYS A 97 -19.07 0.40 3.66
C CYS A 97 -20.00 1.48 4.21
N GLU A 98 -21.23 1.09 4.55
CA GLU A 98 -22.22 1.98 5.16
C GLU A 98 -21.78 2.52 6.52
N LYS A 99 -20.98 1.73 7.24
CA LYS A 99 -20.39 2.03 8.55
C LYS A 99 -18.95 1.53 8.55
N ASP A 100 -18.08 2.18 9.33
CA ASP A 100 -16.78 1.60 9.64
C ASP A 100 -16.98 0.47 10.67
N TYR A 101 -17.32 -0.72 10.19
CA TYR A 101 -17.55 -1.89 11.04
C TYR A 101 -16.32 -2.33 11.85
N PHE A 102 -15.15 -1.82 11.50
CA PHE A 102 -13.88 -2.23 12.07
C PHE A 102 -13.24 -1.15 12.94
N ASP A 103 -13.83 0.07 12.99
CA ASP A 103 -13.22 1.27 13.59
C ASP A 103 -11.75 1.45 13.16
N ALA A 104 -11.44 0.98 11.95
CA ALA A 104 -10.10 0.83 11.41
C ALA A 104 -10.01 1.31 9.97
N GLY A 105 -11.08 1.91 9.44
CA GLY A 105 -11.08 2.47 8.10
C GLY A 105 -10.83 1.46 6.99
N VAL A 106 -11.10 0.15 7.20
CA VAL A 106 -10.86 -0.91 6.21
C VAL A 106 -12.17 -1.38 5.57
N ALA A 107 -12.15 -1.64 4.26
CA ALA A 107 -13.30 -2.15 3.54
C ALA A 107 -13.39 -3.68 3.52
N GLY A 108 -12.24 -4.34 3.65
CA GLY A 108 -12.14 -5.80 3.63
C GLY A 108 -11.06 -6.32 4.55
N ILE A 109 -11.27 -7.49 5.13
CA ILE A 109 -10.27 -8.23 5.91
C ILE A 109 -10.11 -9.62 5.32
N VAL A 110 -8.89 -10.01 4.94
CA VAL A 110 -8.54 -11.34 4.43
C VAL A 110 -7.45 -11.94 5.30
N LEU A 111 -7.82 -12.88 6.17
CA LEU A 111 -6.98 -13.31 7.28
C LEU A 111 -6.92 -14.84 7.39
N GLN A 112 -5.71 -15.40 7.59
CA GLN A 112 -5.52 -16.82 7.95
C GLN A 112 -6.11 -17.84 6.96
N ASN A 113 -6.17 -17.52 5.68
CA ASN A 113 -6.65 -18.44 4.65
C ASN A 113 -5.48 -19.30 4.13
N GLU A 114 -5.23 -20.43 4.79
CA GLU A 114 -4.06 -21.30 4.52
C GLU A 114 -3.91 -21.75 3.06
N ASN A 115 -5.04 -21.86 2.35
CA ASN A 115 -5.09 -22.37 0.98
C ASN A 115 -5.37 -21.30 -0.06
N MET A 116 -5.54 -20.03 0.33
CA MET A 116 -5.81 -18.95 -0.62
C MET A 116 -4.55 -18.62 -1.41
N GLU A 117 -4.63 -18.74 -2.74
CA GLU A 117 -3.57 -18.51 -3.71
C GLU A 117 -3.76 -17.17 -4.46
N ARG A 118 -5.01 -16.66 -4.51
CA ARG A 118 -5.39 -15.37 -5.13
C ARG A 118 -6.55 -14.74 -4.38
N ILE A 119 -6.69 -13.42 -4.49
CA ILE A 119 -7.90 -12.73 -4.03
C ILE A 119 -9.05 -12.97 -5.00
N GLY A 120 -8.81 -12.89 -6.32
CA GLY A 120 -9.83 -13.23 -7.32
C GLY A 120 -10.93 -12.17 -7.53
N MET A 121 -10.68 -10.91 -7.15
CA MET A 121 -11.59 -9.78 -7.38
C MET A 121 -10.97 -8.72 -8.31
N PRO A 122 -10.71 -9.06 -9.59
CA PRO A 122 -9.94 -8.21 -10.51
C PRO A 122 -10.69 -6.96 -10.97
N ASN A 123 -12.00 -6.88 -10.72
CA ASN A 123 -12.89 -5.86 -11.29
C ASN A 123 -13.25 -4.72 -10.32
N ILE A 124 -12.72 -4.70 -9.09
CA ILE A 124 -13.00 -3.65 -8.10
C ILE A 124 -12.47 -2.32 -8.62
N LYS A 125 -13.36 -1.36 -8.85
CA LYS A 125 -13.09 -0.01 -9.38
C LYS A 125 -13.38 1.10 -8.39
N GLU A 126 -14.02 0.79 -7.27
CA GLU A 126 -14.41 1.81 -6.28
C GLU A 126 -14.56 1.18 -4.90
N ILE A 127 -14.07 1.89 -3.88
CA ILE A 127 -14.36 1.63 -2.48
C ILE A 127 -14.93 2.91 -1.87
N VAL A 128 -16.15 2.83 -1.35
CA VAL A 128 -16.90 3.96 -0.78
C VAL A 128 -17.08 3.72 0.71
N PHE A 129 -16.69 4.70 1.52
CA PHE A 129 -17.01 4.76 2.94
C PHE A 129 -18.00 5.89 3.17
N ASN A 130 -19.16 5.56 3.74
CA ASN A 130 -20.24 6.54 3.94
C ASN A 130 -20.01 7.44 5.17
N GLU A 131 -19.06 7.11 6.05
CA GLU A 131 -18.71 7.95 7.19
C GLU A 131 -17.71 9.06 6.81
N LYS A 132 -18.05 10.28 7.21
CA LYS A 132 -17.22 11.47 6.98
C LYS A 132 -16.07 11.48 7.99
N GLY A 133 -14.87 11.04 7.62
CA GLY A 133 -13.65 11.54 8.28
C GLY A 133 -12.47 10.60 8.49
N GLY A 134 -12.50 9.33 8.07
CA GLY A 134 -11.34 8.43 8.22
C GLY A 134 -10.41 8.45 7.01
N VAL A 135 -9.11 8.24 7.24
CA VAL A 135 -8.21 7.68 6.21
C VAL A 135 -8.75 6.30 5.89
N THR A 136 -9.16 6.08 4.65
CA THR A 136 -9.82 4.83 4.24
C THR A 136 -8.81 3.92 3.56
N ASP A 137 -8.41 2.89 4.29
CA ASP A 137 -7.65 1.77 3.78
C ASP A 137 -8.61 0.81 3.04
N GLY A 138 -8.15 0.18 1.96
CA GLY A 138 -9.03 -0.72 1.19
C GLY A 138 -9.15 -2.10 1.86
N ILE A 139 -8.37 -3.07 1.40
CA ILE A 139 -8.41 -4.45 1.88
C ILE A 139 -7.15 -4.72 2.71
N PHE A 140 -7.39 -5.14 3.94
CA PHE A 140 -6.39 -5.60 4.89
C PHE A 140 -6.13 -7.08 4.70
N GLU A 141 -4.87 -7.45 4.54
CA GLU A 141 -4.45 -8.84 4.28
C GLU A 141 -3.32 -9.28 5.21
N ALA A 142 -3.50 -10.42 5.87
CA ALA A 142 -2.48 -11.00 6.74
C ALA A 142 -2.58 -12.54 6.89
N PHE A 143 -1.43 -13.19 7.08
CA PHE A 143 -1.31 -14.62 7.38
C PHE A 143 -1.93 -15.55 6.32
N ASN A 144 -1.85 -15.21 5.03
CA ASN A 144 -2.28 -16.07 3.93
C ASN A 144 -1.04 -16.64 3.21
N PRO A 145 -0.45 -17.76 3.68
CA PRO A 145 0.90 -18.18 3.31
C PRO A 145 1.10 -18.56 1.82
N LYS A 146 0.01 -18.84 1.11
CA LYS A 146 0.01 -19.17 -0.32
C LYS A 146 -0.44 -18.02 -1.21
N LEU A 147 -0.95 -16.95 -0.62
CA LEU A 147 -1.45 -15.81 -1.37
C LEU A 147 -0.27 -15.11 -2.04
N CYS A 148 -0.46 -14.80 -3.32
CA CYS A 148 0.50 -14.04 -4.09
C CYS A 148 -0.26 -13.18 -5.09
N TYR A 149 0.44 -12.24 -5.70
CA TYR A 149 -0.08 -11.31 -6.68
C TYR A 149 0.77 -11.33 -7.95
N ASP A 150 0.13 -11.12 -9.09
CA ASP A 150 0.85 -10.80 -10.32
C ASP A 150 1.27 -9.32 -10.27
N MET A 151 2.36 -8.95 -10.96
CA MET A 151 2.86 -7.55 -10.93
C MET A 151 1.79 -6.54 -11.38
N SER A 152 0.98 -6.91 -12.36
CA SER A 152 -0.14 -6.09 -12.83
C SER A 152 -1.19 -5.85 -11.75
N GLU A 153 -1.44 -6.83 -10.87
CA GLU A 153 -2.36 -6.68 -9.74
C GLU A 153 -1.78 -5.71 -8.70
N ILE A 154 -0.50 -5.80 -8.38
CA ILE A 154 0.16 -4.87 -7.45
C ILE A 154 0.11 -3.44 -7.98
N VAL A 155 0.45 -3.25 -9.26
CA VAL A 155 0.39 -1.93 -9.92
C VAL A 155 -1.05 -1.41 -10.02
N TYR A 156 -2.03 -2.29 -10.14
CA TYR A 156 -3.42 -1.92 -10.12
C TYR A 156 -3.86 -1.47 -8.73
N PHE A 157 -3.66 -2.30 -7.71
CA PHE A 157 -4.04 -2.04 -6.33
C PHE A 157 -3.30 -0.84 -5.73
N SER A 158 -2.06 -0.58 -6.15
CA SER A 158 -1.29 0.58 -5.70
C SER A 158 -1.91 1.92 -6.10
N LYS A 159 -2.37 2.05 -7.35
CA LYS A 159 -3.02 3.26 -7.85
C LYS A 159 -4.28 3.60 -7.09
N LEU A 160 -4.95 2.55 -6.64
CA LEU A 160 -6.20 2.65 -5.94
C LEU A 160 -5.98 3.04 -4.47
N ARG A 161 -4.76 2.90 -3.92
CA ARG A 161 -4.45 3.05 -2.48
C ARG A 161 -5.34 2.15 -1.60
N TRP A 162 -5.81 1.04 -2.16
CA TRP A 162 -6.81 0.16 -1.54
C TRP A 162 -6.22 -1.10 -0.93
N TRP A 163 -4.90 -1.21 -0.74
CA TRP A 163 -4.34 -2.51 -0.39
C TRP A 163 -3.26 -2.40 0.67
N TYR A 164 -3.56 -2.96 1.83
CA TYR A 164 -2.65 -3.09 2.95
C TYR A 164 -2.22 -4.55 3.08
N VAL A 165 -1.00 -4.85 2.63
CA VAL A 165 -0.33 -6.10 3.02
C VAL A 165 0.65 -5.79 4.12
N LEU A 166 0.33 -6.18 5.35
CA LEU A 166 1.28 -6.06 6.45
C LEU A 166 2.42 -7.07 6.32
N MET A 167 2.10 -8.30 5.88
CA MET A 167 3.05 -9.40 5.88
C MET A 167 2.83 -10.29 4.66
N GLY A 168 3.90 -10.51 3.89
CA GLY A 168 3.94 -11.62 2.94
C GLY A 168 3.40 -11.32 1.54
N LEU A 169 3.45 -10.07 1.07
CA LEU A 169 3.25 -9.79 -0.35
C LEU A 169 4.29 -10.61 -1.14
N ARG A 170 3.78 -11.53 -1.96
CA ARG A 170 4.57 -12.45 -2.77
C ARG A 170 4.19 -12.25 -4.22
N LEU A 171 5.16 -12.25 -5.11
CA LEU A 171 4.87 -12.35 -6.54
C LEU A 171 4.60 -13.80 -6.91
N CYS A 172 3.59 -14.03 -7.73
CA CYS A 172 3.26 -15.39 -8.14
C CYS A 172 4.26 -15.99 -9.11
N ASP A 173 4.84 -15.14 -9.95
CA ASP A 173 5.91 -15.46 -10.87
C ASP A 173 7.28 -15.07 -10.30
N GLN A 174 7.40 -14.95 -8.97
CA GLN A 174 8.67 -14.61 -8.33
C GLN A 174 9.76 -15.57 -8.79
N LYS A 175 10.79 -15.01 -9.42
CA LYS A 175 12.01 -15.71 -9.80
C LYS A 175 13.12 -15.30 -8.83
N GLY A 176 14.04 -16.23 -8.59
CA GLY A 176 15.19 -16.01 -7.75
C GLY A 176 14.94 -16.35 -6.29
N ASP A 177 16.04 -16.38 -5.54
CA ASP A 177 16.02 -16.72 -4.12
C ASP A 177 15.57 -15.52 -3.29
N ALA A 178 14.50 -15.72 -2.50
CA ALA A 178 14.05 -14.75 -1.52
C ALA A 178 14.82 -14.87 -0.21
N CYS A 179 15.34 -13.75 0.25
CA CYS A 179 15.96 -13.63 1.55
C CYS A 179 14.97 -13.00 2.52
N HIS A 180 14.76 -13.69 3.64
CA HIS A 180 13.98 -13.22 4.75
C HIS A 180 14.86 -13.11 5.99
N ASN A 181 14.72 -12.00 6.73
CA ASN A 181 15.41 -11.78 8.00
C ASN A 181 14.40 -11.99 9.13
N ASP A 182 14.36 -13.21 9.65
CA ASP A 182 13.46 -13.60 10.75
C ASP A 182 13.73 -12.86 12.06
N GLU A 183 14.94 -12.33 12.27
CA GLU A 183 15.37 -11.77 13.57
C GLU A 183 15.09 -10.26 13.69
N ALA A 184 15.47 -9.48 12.68
CA ALA A 184 15.43 -8.02 12.73
C ALA A 184 14.35 -7.42 11.82
N GLY A 185 13.81 -8.20 10.88
CA GLY A 185 12.87 -7.70 9.86
C GLY A 185 13.49 -6.72 8.87
N VAL A 186 14.77 -6.35 8.98
CA VAL A 186 15.52 -5.49 8.06
C VAL A 186 16.96 -5.98 7.96
N TRP A 187 17.59 -5.81 6.80
CA TRP A 187 18.98 -6.18 6.54
C TRP A 187 19.92 -4.99 6.74
N THR A 188 21.11 -5.24 7.27
CA THR A 188 22.22 -4.27 7.43
C THR A 188 23.40 -4.64 6.54
N ASP A 189 24.52 -3.93 6.67
CA ASP A 189 25.77 -4.22 5.95
C ASP A 189 26.37 -5.60 6.29
N LYS A 190 26.00 -6.20 7.42
CA LYS A 190 26.64 -7.41 7.96
C LYS A 190 25.91 -8.71 7.65
N ASP A 191 24.59 -8.63 7.52
CA ASP A 191 23.68 -9.78 7.53
C ASP A 191 22.97 -9.98 6.19
N LEU A 192 23.00 -9.00 5.26
CA LEU A 192 22.50 -9.22 3.90
C LEU A 192 23.23 -10.42 3.26
N PRO A 193 22.51 -11.48 2.83
CA PRO A 193 23.12 -12.66 2.24
C PRO A 193 23.67 -12.38 0.84
N ASP A 194 24.65 -13.17 0.43
CA ASP A 194 25.10 -13.18 -0.97
C ASP A 194 24.00 -13.73 -1.89
N ASN A 195 24.00 -13.28 -3.16
CA ASN A 195 23.09 -13.76 -4.21
C ASN A 195 21.59 -13.55 -3.93
N CYS A 196 21.23 -12.61 -3.07
CA CYS A 196 19.85 -12.28 -2.81
C CYS A 196 19.18 -11.62 -4.03
N GLU A 197 18.17 -12.25 -4.62
CA GLU A 197 17.40 -11.64 -5.73
C GLU A 197 16.17 -10.87 -5.23
N VAL A 198 15.55 -11.37 -4.15
CA VAL A 198 14.36 -10.76 -3.56
C VAL A 198 14.60 -10.48 -2.08
N VAL A 199 14.62 -9.20 -1.72
CA VAL A 199 14.79 -8.74 -0.34
C VAL A 199 13.43 -8.48 0.28
N THR A 200 13.10 -9.22 1.35
CA THR A 200 11.94 -8.93 2.20
C THR A 200 12.36 -8.25 3.49
N GLY A 201 11.53 -7.34 4.00
CA GLY A 201 11.79 -6.55 5.21
C GLY A 201 12.52 -5.23 4.91
N GLY A 202 13.47 -5.26 3.98
CA GLY A 202 14.16 -4.08 3.50
C GLY A 202 15.63 -3.98 3.95
N ILE A 203 16.31 -2.89 3.60
CA ILE A 203 17.71 -2.63 3.92
C ILE A 203 17.79 -1.35 4.74
N MET A 204 18.49 -1.41 5.87
CA MET A 204 18.74 -0.28 6.77
C MET A 204 20.24 -0.12 7.01
N LEU A 205 20.78 1.05 6.69
CA LEU A 205 22.19 1.40 6.88
C LEU A 205 22.30 2.67 7.73
N ASP A 206 23.19 2.66 8.72
CA ASP A 206 23.36 3.79 9.64
C ASP A 206 24.83 4.20 9.79
N GLU A 207 25.11 5.14 10.71
CA GLU A 207 26.46 5.58 11.08
C GLU A 207 27.39 4.43 11.53
N LYS A 208 26.81 3.32 11.99
CA LYS A 208 27.54 2.14 12.48
C LYS A 208 27.81 1.13 11.35
N SER A 209 27.22 1.32 10.17
CA SER A 209 27.52 0.54 8.97
C SER A 209 28.91 0.91 8.47
N LYS A 210 29.90 0.10 8.89
CA LYS A 210 31.33 0.33 8.63
C LYS A 210 31.86 -0.45 7.43
N ASN A 211 31.10 -1.44 6.95
CA ASN A 211 31.55 -2.38 5.91
C ASN A 211 30.86 -2.16 4.55
N ILE A 212 30.54 -0.92 4.18
CA ILE A 212 29.93 -0.58 2.89
C ILE A 212 31.00 -0.48 1.78
N GLY A 213 31.78 -1.54 1.62
CA GLY A 213 32.82 -1.68 0.60
C GLY A 213 32.36 -2.47 -0.62
N ASP A 214 33.31 -2.94 -1.43
CA ASP A 214 33.04 -3.71 -2.65
C ASP A 214 32.24 -4.99 -2.38
N GLU A 215 32.45 -5.62 -1.22
CA GLU A 215 31.71 -6.81 -0.80
C GLU A 215 30.21 -6.52 -0.65
N PHE A 216 29.84 -5.47 0.09
CA PHE A 216 28.43 -5.08 0.23
C PHE A 216 27.84 -4.65 -1.11
N LYS A 217 28.59 -3.87 -1.91
CA LYS A 217 28.15 -3.48 -3.26
C LYS A 217 27.86 -4.68 -4.16
N ALA A 218 28.67 -5.75 -4.07
CA ALA A 218 28.44 -6.98 -4.81
C ALA A 218 27.12 -7.68 -4.43
N LYS A 219 26.70 -7.59 -3.17
CA LYS A 219 25.41 -8.11 -2.68
C LYS A 219 24.20 -7.35 -3.22
N LEU A 220 24.36 -6.07 -3.61
CA LEU A 220 23.29 -5.29 -4.23
C LEU A 220 23.05 -5.62 -5.70
N VAL A 221 24.04 -6.20 -6.37
CA VAL A 221 23.97 -6.55 -7.80
C VAL A 221 22.83 -7.51 -8.12
N PRO A 222 22.65 -8.66 -7.46
CA PRO A 222 21.59 -9.62 -7.79
C PRO A 222 20.18 -9.15 -7.43
N ILE A 223 20.03 -8.13 -6.58
CA ILE A 223 18.72 -7.70 -6.07
C ILE A 223 17.88 -7.13 -7.21
N ARG A 224 16.72 -7.74 -7.44
CA ARG A 224 15.73 -7.36 -8.45
C ARG A 224 14.45 -6.82 -7.83
N LEU A 225 14.11 -7.26 -6.64
CA LEU A 225 12.93 -6.81 -5.91
C LEU A 225 13.26 -6.51 -4.45
N ILE A 226 12.76 -5.37 -3.96
CA ILE A 226 12.76 -5.04 -2.54
C ILE A 226 11.32 -4.84 -2.10
N TYR A 227 10.94 -5.58 -1.07
CA TYR A 227 9.68 -5.45 -0.34
C TYR A 227 9.99 -5.06 1.10
N GLY A 228 9.64 -3.83 1.51
CA GLY A 228 9.93 -3.32 2.84
C GLY A 228 10.50 -1.90 2.79
N VAL A 229 11.52 -1.63 3.60
CA VAL A 229 12.13 -0.30 3.70
C VAL A 229 13.50 -0.23 2.99
N LEU A 230 13.89 0.92 2.47
CA LEU A 230 15.27 1.23 2.11
C LEU A 230 15.66 2.52 2.82
N TYR A 231 16.26 2.39 4.01
CA TYR A 231 16.55 3.50 4.93
C TYR A 231 18.06 3.64 5.15
N ILE A 232 18.63 4.76 4.76
CA ILE A 232 20.07 5.01 4.86
C ILE A 232 20.28 6.35 5.55
N GLN A 233 20.91 6.35 6.72
CA GLN A 233 21.12 7.57 7.50
C GLN A 233 22.56 7.67 8.02
N GLY A 234 23.26 8.77 7.75
CA GLY A 234 24.60 8.98 8.32
C GLY A 234 25.67 7.99 7.83
N ALA A 235 25.33 7.13 6.86
CA ALA A 235 26.19 6.07 6.41
C ALA A 235 27.37 6.62 5.58
N GLY A 236 28.55 6.05 5.77
CA GLY A 236 29.78 6.42 5.05
C GLY A 236 29.86 5.89 3.61
N ILE A 237 28.73 5.86 2.89
CA ILE A 237 28.61 5.31 1.54
C ILE A 237 28.94 6.38 0.48
N GLU A 238 29.66 5.99 -0.58
CA GLU A 238 29.98 6.90 -1.71
C GLU A 238 28.97 6.82 -2.86
N GLU A 239 28.47 5.62 -3.13
CA GLU A 239 27.54 5.34 -4.21
C GLU A 239 26.54 4.26 -3.77
N LEU A 240 25.25 4.48 -4.03
CA LEU A 240 24.19 3.50 -3.84
C LEU A 240 23.64 3.08 -5.20
N VAL A 241 24.05 1.91 -5.68
CA VAL A 241 23.67 1.41 -7.00
C VAL A 241 23.06 0.03 -6.88
N PHE A 242 21.83 -0.12 -7.38
CA PHE A 242 21.20 -1.43 -7.57
C PHE A 242 21.03 -1.66 -9.08
N PRO A 243 22.01 -2.30 -9.74
CA PRO A 243 22.03 -2.46 -11.19
C PRO A 243 20.83 -3.24 -11.74
N ASN A 244 20.26 -4.14 -10.94
CA ASN A 244 19.18 -5.02 -11.36
C ASN A 244 17.85 -4.76 -10.67
N LEU A 245 17.73 -3.74 -9.81
CA LEU A 245 16.46 -3.45 -9.13
C LEU A 245 15.40 -3.05 -10.15
N GLU A 246 14.38 -3.88 -10.27
CA GLU A 246 13.24 -3.74 -11.18
C GLU A 246 12.03 -3.18 -10.46
N VAL A 247 11.84 -3.57 -9.19
CA VAL A 247 10.63 -3.27 -8.41
C VAL A 247 10.99 -2.92 -6.97
N PHE A 248 10.47 -1.78 -6.50
CA PHE A 248 10.51 -1.38 -5.10
C PHE A 248 9.08 -1.24 -4.56
N ILE A 249 8.77 -1.99 -3.50
CA ILE A 249 7.50 -1.91 -2.77
C ILE A 249 7.83 -1.51 -1.34
N GLY A 250 7.68 -0.22 -1.06
CA GLY A 250 7.76 0.43 0.24
C GLY A 250 6.68 -0.09 1.18
N VAL A 251 7.10 -0.81 2.21
CA VAL A 251 6.23 -1.23 3.32
C VAL A 251 6.94 -0.86 4.60
N ALA A 252 6.66 0.34 5.09
CA ALA A 252 7.24 0.83 6.33
C ALA A 252 6.16 1.39 7.24
N PHE A 253 6.15 0.92 8.49
CA PHE A 253 5.44 1.60 9.58
C PHE A 253 6.02 3.01 9.85
N VAL A 254 7.23 3.26 9.36
CA VAL A 254 7.96 4.51 9.48
C VAL A 254 8.11 5.09 8.08
N GLN A 255 7.22 6.01 7.71
CA GLN A 255 7.31 6.69 6.42
C GLN A 255 8.54 7.61 6.39
N PRO A 256 9.20 7.72 5.23
CA PRO A 256 8.90 7.07 3.94
C PRO A 256 9.53 5.67 3.81
N GLY A 257 9.00 4.86 2.89
CA GLY A 257 9.56 3.54 2.57
C GLY A 257 10.98 3.62 2.01
N PHE A 258 11.33 4.70 1.32
CA PHE A 258 12.69 4.99 0.86
C PHE A 258 13.19 6.31 1.45
N ALA A 259 14.29 6.25 2.21
CA ALA A 259 14.94 7.43 2.80
C ALA A 259 16.46 7.37 2.70
N ILE A 260 17.07 8.48 2.30
CA ILE A 260 18.52 8.70 2.32
C ILE A 260 18.81 10.06 2.95
N ILE A 261 19.39 10.04 4.13
CA ILE A 261 19.52 11.23 4.99
C ILE A 261 20.96 11.36 5.45
N GLU A 262 21.53 12.57 5.36
CA GLU A 262 22.82 12.92 5.98
C GLU A 262 23.98 11.96 5.62
N CYS A 263 24.08 11.49 4.37
CA CYS A 263 25.19 10.63 3.93
C CYS A 263 26.30 11.50 3.30
N PRO A 264 27.34 11.94 4.06
CA PRO A 264 28.24 13.03 3.66
C PRO A 264 29.15 12.70 2.48
N ASN A 265 29.31 11.41 2.16
CA ASN A 265 30.14 10.95 1.04
C ASN A 265 29.32 10.51 -0.17
N LEU A 266 28.00 10.42 -0.05
CA LEU A 266 27.15 9.91 -1.10
C LEU A 266 27.12 10.91 -2.24
N SER A 267 27.57 10.45 -3.41
CA SER A 267 27.66 11.26 -4.62
C SER A 267 26.74 10.77 -5.73
N LYS A 268 26.24 9.52 -5.62
CA LYS A 268 25.48 8.87 -6.67
C LYS A 268 24.45 7.89 -6.13
N ILE A 269 23.24 7.95 -6.68
CA ILE A 269 22.19 6.94 -6.52
C ILE A 269 21.76 6.47 -7.91
N SER A 270 21.58 5.17 -8.12
CA SER A 270 21.16 4.66 -9.43
C SER A 270 20.38 3.34 -9.37
N PHE A 271 19.23 3.35 -10.05
CA PHE A 271 18.34 2.19 -10.26
C PHE A 271 17.99 2.08 -11.75
N PRO A 272 18.93 1.67 -12.61
CA PRO A 272 18.77 1.80 -14.06
C PRO A 272 17.62 0.95 -14.64
N LYS A 273 17.24 -0.15 -13.95
CA LYS A 273 16.17 -1.06 -14.38
C LYS A 273 14.83 -0.84 -13.67
N ILE A 274 14.71 0.18 -12.82
CA ILE A 274 13.49 0.38 -12.04
C ILE A 274 12.29 0.60 -12.97
N SER A 275 11.24 -0.17 -12.74
CA SER A 275 10.02 -0.19 -13.55
C SER A 275 8.78 0.10 -12.73
N VAL A 276 8.82 -0.18 -11.42
CA VAL A 276 7.74 0.08 -10.47
C VAL A 276 8.33 0.57 -9.15
N ILE A 277 7.83 1.71 -8.68
CA ILE A 277 7.99 2.19 -7.32
C ILE A 277 6.59 2.32 -6.74
N PHE A 278 6.36 1.63 -5.64
CA PHE A 278 5.14 1.73 -4.87
C PHE A 278 5.51 1.91 -3.41
N ASP A 279 4.83 2.80 -2.70
CA ASP A 279 4.90 2.90 -1.25
C ASP A 279 3.47 2.83 -0.72
N MET A 280 3.21 1.87 0.17
CA MET A 280 1.89 1.64 0.74
C MET A 280 1.43 2.80 1.63
N PHE A 281 2.37 3.60 2.11
CA PHE A 281 2.17 4.60 3.14
C PHE A 281 2.70 5.94 2.61
N ILE A 282 1.95 6.63 1.73
CA ILE A 282 2.34 7.95 1.24
C ILE A 282 1.45 9.01 1.87
N ASP A 283 1.91 9.60 2.98
CA ASP A 283 1.33 10.84 3.51
C ASP A 283 1.94 12.07 2.80
N ASP A 284 3.26 12.06 2.54
CA ASP A 284 4.03 13.18 1.94
C ASP A 284 4.88 12.71 0.74
N ALA A 285 5.82 11.79 0.97
CA ALA A 285 6.73 11.29 -0.06
C ALA A 285 6.97 9.78 0.07
N SER A 286 7.18 9.11 -1.06
CA SER A 286 7.68 7.72 -1.11
C SER A 286 9.21 7.64 -1.12
N PHE A 287 9.86 8.69 -1.63
CA PHE A 287 11.31 8.80 -1.80
C PHE A 287 11.77 10.10 -1.17
N LEU A 288 12.57 10.00 -0.12
CA LEU A 288 13.09 11.14 0.61
C LEU A 288 14.61 11.15 0.57
N VAL A 289 15.17 12.25 0.08
CA VAL A 289 16.61 12.45 -0.05
C VAL A 289 16.97 13.81 0.55
N LEU A 290 17.57 13.80 1.75
CA LEU A 290 17.80 15.00 2.54
C LEU A 290 19.27 15.15 2.94
N THR A 291 19.79 16.37 2.78
CA THR A 291 21.06 16.79 3.41
C THR A 291 22.25 15.93 2.99
N ASN A 292 22.34 15.54 1.71
CA ASN A 292 23.50 14.83 1.14
C ASN A 292 24.31 15.79 0.27
N GLU A 293 25.24 16.54 0.88
CA GLU A 293 25.95 17.67 0.26
C GLU A 293 26.68 17.35 -1.06
N LYS A 294 27.09 16.09 -1.28
CA LYS A 294 27.80 15.66 -2.49
C LYS A 294 26.89 15.01 -3.54
N LEU A 295 25.66 14.70 -3.17
CA LEU A 295 24.74 14.00 -4.04
C LEU A 295 24.11 14.99 -5.03
N SER A 296 24.22 14.67 -6.31
CA SER A 296 23.51 15.37 -7.38
C SER A 296 22.47 14.42 -7.96
N VAL A 297 21.20 14.77 -7.82
CA VAL A 297 20.10 14.03 -8.47
C VAL A 297 19.64 14.85 -9.67
N SER A 298 19.84 14.31 -10.88
CA SER A 298 19.45 14.99 -12.13
C SER A 298 17.94 15.02 -12.34
N GLU A 299 17.47 15.98 -13.14
CA GLU A 299 16.04 16.10 -13.50
C GLU A 299 15.52 14.81 -14.15
N ALA A 300 16.26 14.26 -15.12
CA ALA A 300 15.86 13.02 -15.80
C ALA A 300 15.76 11.81 -14.86
N THR A 301 16.57 11.77 -13.80
CA THR A 301 16.47 10.73 -12.77
C THR A 301 15.18 10.86 -11.98
N CYS A 302 14.82 12.09 -11.58
CA CYS A 302 13.57 12.34 -10.87
C CYS A 302 12.36 12.06 -11.76
N ASP A 303 12.36 12.54 -13.01
CA ASP A 303 11.31 12.25 -13.99
C ASP A 303 11.12 10.75 -14.19
N ARG A 304 12.22 10.00 -14.28
CA ARG A 304 12.15 8.54 -14.39
C ARG A 304 11.48 7.92 -13.18
N TRP A 305 11.92 8.27 -11.96
CA TRP A 305 11.35 7.72 -10.74
C TRP A 305 9.86 8.09 -10.58
N THR A 306 9.48 9.33 -10.88
CA THR A 306 8.08 9.77 -10.88
C THR A 306 7.26 9.02 -11.92
N SER A 307 7.80 8.79 -13.13
CA SER A 307 7.10 8.03 -14.18
C SER A 307 6.78 6.58 -13.80
N VAL A 308 7.52 6.00 -12.86
CA VAL A 308 7.31 4.63 -12.35
C VAL A 308 6.60 4.59 -10.99
N GLY A 309 6.10 5.73 -10.49
CA GLY A 309 5.23 5.80 -9.31
C GLY A 309 5.81 6.49 -8.09
N ALA A 310 7.04 7.01 -8.13
CA ALA A 310 7.62 7.70 -6.98
C ALA A 310 7.01 9.11 -6.77
N VAL A 311 6.59 9.37 -5.54
CA VAL A 311 6.44 10.73 -5.00
C VAL A 311 7.75 11.09 -4.30
N ILE A 312 8.46 12.08 -4.82
CA ILE A 312 9.86 12.34 -4.48
C ILE A 312 9.97 13.68 -3.75
N ARG A 313 10.79 13.71 -2.70
CA ARG A 313 11.23 14.92 -2.02
C ARG A 313 12.75 14.92 -1.90
N VAL A 314 13.39 15.90 -2.51
CA VAL A 314 14.86 16.05 -2.54
C VAL A 314 15.21 17.45 -2.05
N GLU A 315 15.89 17.57 -0.91
CA GLU A 315 16.24 18.87 -0.31
C GLU A 315 17.68 18.87 0.22
N GLU A 316 18.31 20.04 0.18
CA GLU A 316 19.65 20.26 0.76
C GLU A 316 20.76 19.34 0.19
N ASN A 317 20.67 18.95 -1.09
CA ASN A 317 21.72 18.22 -1.80
C ASN A 317 22.47 19.14 -2.78
N ALA A 318 23.54 18.63 -3.41
CA ALA A 318 24.30 19.38 -4.42
C ALA A 318 23.42 19.82 -5.60
N ALA A 319 22.46 18.97 -5.97
CA ALA A 319 21.40 19.27 -6.92
C ALA A 319 20.12 18.50 -6.56
N ASN A 320 18.98 19.19 -6.57
CA ASN A 320 17.70 18.67 -6.11
C ASN A 320 16.73 18.49 -7.29
N CYS A 321 17.01 17.52 -8.17
CA CYS A 321 16.28 17.35 -9.44
C CYS A 321 16.47 18.50 -10.43
N GLU A 322 17.52 19.31 -10.26
CA GLU A 322 17.86 20.42 -11.15
C GLU A 322 19.20 20.10 -11.84
N GLY A 323 19.20 19.90 -13.16
CA GLY A 323 20.45 19.68 -13.92
C GLY A 323 20.36 18.64 -15.04
N GLU A 324 21.30 18.71 -15.99
CA GLU A 324 21.40 17.78 -17.12
C GLU A 324 21.86 16.38 -16.69
N SER A 325 21.31 15.34 -17.33
CA SER A 325 21.49 13.95 -16.90
C SER A 325 22.74 13.28 -17.46
N ASP A 326 23.46 12.53 -16.61
CA ASP A 326 24.60 11.68 -17.01
C ASP A 326 24.24 10.19 -17.17
N ALA A 327 23.00 9.77 -16.86
CA ALA A 327 22.61 8.37 -16.81
C ALA A 327 21.76 7.94 -18.02
N GLN A 328 22.22 6.91 -18.75
CA GLN A 328 21.40 6.21 -19.75
C GLN A 328 20.51 5.17 -19.07
N TYR A 329 19.19 5.37 -19.14
CA TYR A 329 18.19 4.39 -18.71
C TYR A 329 17.81 3.48 -19.87
N SER A 330 17.50 2.22 -19.57
CA SER A 330 16.85 1.34 -20.54
C SER A 330 15.38 1.75 -20.73
N ASP A 331 14.87 1.56 -21.95
CA ASP A 331 13.46 1.79 -22.28
C ASP A 331 12.55 1.10 -21.26
N VAL A 332 11.57 1.85 -20.72
CA VAL A 332 10.55 1.27 -19.83
C VAL A 332 9.74 0.28 -20.66
N VAL A 333 9.64 -0.97 -20.20
CA VAL A 333 8.53 -1.82 -20.65
C VAL A 333 7.27 -1.21 -20.06
N GLN A 334 6.54 -0.43 -20.86
CA GLN A 334 5.22 0.03 -20.46
C GLN A 334 4.35 -1.20 -20.23
N ILE A 335 3.91 -1.40 -19.00
CA ILE A 335 2.92 -2.42 -18.68
C ILE A 335 1.62 -1.96 -19.34
N GLU A 336 1.22 -2.64 -20.42
CA GLU A 336 -0.01 -2.32 -21.16
C GLU A 336 -1.22 -2.35 -20.20
N GLY A 337 -1.95 -1.24 -20.13
CA GLY A 337 -3.01 -0.99 -19.14
C GLY A 337 -2.87 0.35 -18.38
N VAL A 338 -1.76 1.06 -18.57
CA VAL A 338 -1.49 2.35 -17.93
C VAL A 338 -1.62 3.50 -18.94
N GLN A 339 -2.84 4.00 -19.17
CA GLN A 339 -3.04 5.31 -19.79
C GLN A 339 -3.29 6.36 -18.69
N THR A 340 -2.26 7.13 -18.36
CA THR A 340 -2.41 8.37 -17.59
C THR A 340 -2.86 9.47 -18.55
N GLY A 341 -4.13 9.87 -18.44
CA GLY A 341 -4.66 11.01 -19.19
C GLY A 341 -4.15 12.32 -18.61
N SER A 342 -2.97 12.77 -19.02
CA SER A 342 -2.50 14.14 -18.74
C SER A 342 -2.83 15.03 -19.94
N SER A 343 -3.97 15.72 -19.88
CA SER A 343 -4.30 16.81 -20.78
C SER A 343 -3.69 18.11 -20.28
N SER A 344 -2.56 18.53 -20.85
CA SER A 344 -2.03 19.89 -20.69
C SER A 344 -2.56 20.79 -21.81
N GLY A 345 -3.64 21.51 -21.51
CA GLY A 345 -4.12 22.62 -22.32
C GLY A 345 -3.38 23.90 -21.97
N SER A 346 -2.30 24.21 -22.69
CA SER A 346 -1.59 25.49 -22.58
C SER A 346 -2.35 26.55 -23.39
N ASN A 347 -2.99 27.51 -22.72
CA ASN A 347 -3.56 28.69 -23.37
C ASN A 347 -2.87 29.94 -22.82
N SER A 348 -1.88 30.42 -23.56
CA SER A 348 -1.16 31.67 -23.31
C SER A 348 -1.90 32.84 -23.97
N GLY A 349 -2.59 33.65 -23.17
CA GLY A 349 -3.21 34.91 -23.59
C GLY A 349 -2.58 36.10 -22.87
N SER A 350 -1.70 36.82 -23.57
CA SER A 350 -1.10 38.08 -23.14
C SER A 350 -2.09 39.25 -23.32
N GLY A 351 -2.34 40.03 -22.27
CA GLY A 351 -3.13 41.25 -22.33
C GLY A 351 -2.63 42.29 -21.34
N SER A 352 -1.92 43.29 -21.84
CA SER A 352 -1.45 44.48 -21.11
C SER A 352 -2.57 45.51 -20.96
N GLY A 353 -2.63 46.21 -19.82
CA GLY A 353 -3.53 47.35 -19.62
C GLY A 353 -3.26 48.09 -18.31
N ASP A 354 -2.63 49.26 -18.44
CA ASP A 354 -2.35 50.23 -17.38
C ASP A 354 -3.62 50.89 -16.80
N GLY A 355 -3.60 51.20 -15.50
CA GLY A 355 -4.64 52.01 -14.83
C GLY A 355 -4.28 52.38 -13.38
N MET A 356 -4.23 53.68 -13.11
CA MET A 356 -3.71 54.38 -11.91
C MET A 356 -4.63 54.33 -10.64
N PRO A 357 -4.22 54.93 -9.49
CA PRO A 357 -4.47 54.39 -8.15
C PRO A 357 -5.72 54.95 -7.44
N VAL A 358 -6.23 54.19 -6.48
CA VAL A 358 -7.21 54.67 -5.49
C VAL A 358 -6.79 54.23 -4.09
N SER A 359 -6.61 55.22 -3.22
CA SER A 359 -6.41 55.11 -1.79
C SER A 359 -7.71 54.67 -1.10
N ALA A 360 -7.64 53.66 -0.24
CA ALA A 360 -8.61 53.47 0.84
C ALA A 360 -8.00 52.62 1.95
N SER A 361 -7.79 53.27 3.09
CA SER A 361 -7.63 52.71 4.43
C SER A 361 -8.82 51.82 4.81
N GLY A 362 -8.54 50.60 5.25
CA GLY A 362 -9.53 49.69 5.84
C GLY A 362 -8.84 48.73 6.80
N ASP A 363 -9.27 48.78 8.06
CA ASP A 363 -8.84 47.92 9.16
C ASP A 363 -9.07 46.43 8.82
N GLY A 364 -8.03 45.62 8.99
CA GLY A 364 -8.11 44.16 8.86
C GLY A 364 -8.50 43.49 10.18
N PRO A 365 -9.44 42.53 10.18
CA PRO A 365 -9.61 41.61 11.28
C PRO A 365 -8.58 40.47 11.20
N GLU A 366 -8.31 39.90 12.37
CA GLU A 366 -7.32 38.86 12.66
C GLU A 366 -7.36 37.66 11.69
N ASP A 367 -6.21 37.35 11.11
CA ASP A 367 -5.92 36.07 10.46
C ASP A 367 -5.88 34.96 11.51
N GLN A 368 -6.95 34.19 11.66
CA GLN A 368 -6.89 32.87 12.26
C GLN A 368 -6.41 31.89 11.21
N ASN A 369 -5.12 31.55 11.30
CA ASN A 369 -4.45 30.49 10.58
C ASN A 369 -4.96 29.12 11.10
N PRO A 370 -5.71 28.31 10.33
CA PRO A 370 -6.01 26.93 10.72
C PRO A 370 -4.85 26.06 10.24
N GLN A 371 -3.74 26.07 10.97
CA GLN A 371 -2.69 25.07 10.79
C GLN A 371 -2.75 24.05 11.93
N GLN A 372 -2.79 22.77 11.51
CA GLN A 372 -2.48 21.56 12.28
C GLN A 372 -3.48 21.11 13.36
N GLU A 373 -4.50 20.36 12.93
CA GLU A 373 -5.12 19.31 13.77
C GLU A 373 -5.11 17.91 13.12
N THR A 374 -4.73 17.77 11.85
CA THR A 374 -4.80 16.48 11.13
C THR A 374 -3.68 15.49 11.46
N THR A 375 -2.56 15.93 12.07
CA THR A 375 -1.45 15.03 12.41
C THR A 375 -1.71 14.19 13.66
N SER A 376 -2.60 14.62 14.56
CA SER A 376 -2.91 13.88 15.78
C SER A 376 -3.80 12.66 15.52
N GLU A 377 -4.74 12.76 14.57
CA GLU A 377 -5.69 11.69 14.26
C GLU A 377 -5.03 10.53 13.52
N VAL A 378 -4.09 10.81 12.61
CA VAL A 378 -3.32 9.79 11.88
C VAL A 378 -2.41 8.99 12.83
N VAL A 379 -1.82 9.63 13.84
CA VAL A 379 -0.98 8.95 14.84
C VAL A 379 -1.84 8.09 15.78
N ASP A 380 -3.00 8.58 16.21
CA ASP A 380 -3.95 7.80 17.03
C ASP A 380 -4.49 6.58 16.27
N PHE A 381 -4.79 6.73 14.98
CA PHE A 381 -5.19 5.64 14.09
C PHE A 381 -4.10 4.57 13.94
N LYS A 382 -2.85 4.98 13.63
CA LYS A 382 -1.70 4.05 13.53
C LYS A 382 -1.48 3.30 14.86
N PHE A 383 -1.68 3.97 16.00
CA PHE A 383 -1.58 3.35 17.32
C PHE A 383 -2.74 2.39 17.61
N LYS A 384 -3.97 2.71 17.21
CA LYS A 384 -5.14 1.82 17.34
C LYS A 384 -5.03 0.59 16.46
N MET A 385 -4.59 0.72 15.21
CA MET A 385 -4.32 -0.43 14.33
C MET A 385 -3.20 -1.30 14.91
N PHE A 386 -2.08 -0.70 15.36
CA PHE A 386 -1.03 -1.43 16.05
C PHE A 386 -1.53 -2.14 17.31
N THR A 387 -2.39 -1.49 18.12
CA THR A 387 -2.98 -2.10 19.32
C THR A 387 -3.93 -3.24 18.96
N PHE A 388 -4.76 -3.08 17.93
CA PHE A 388 -5.63 -4.13 17.40
C PHE A 388 -4.79 -5.32 16.90
N LEU A 389 -3.72 -5.06 16.15
CA LEU A 389 -2.80 -6.08 15.64
C LEU A 389 -2.04 -6.78 16.76
N VAL A 390 -1.52 -6.04 17.73
CA VAL A 390 -0.86 -6.63 18.91
C VAL A 390 -1.86 -7.43 19.72
N THR A 391 -3.09 -6.97 19.88
CA THR A 391 -4.14 -7.74 20.59
C THR A 391 -4.48 -9.00 19.80
N LEU A 392 -4.64 -8.91 18.48
CA LEU A 392 -4.90 -10.03 17.60
C LEU A 392 -3.73 -11.04 17.63
N LEU A 393 -2.49 -10.56 17.51
CA LEU A 393 -1.26 -11.35 17.58
C LEU A 393 -1.08 -11.99 18.95
N VAL A 394 -1.27 -11.25 20.05
CA VAL A 394 -1.19 -11.79 21.41
C VAL A 394 -2.25 -12.87 21.62
N VAL A 395 -3.46 -12.70 21.09
CA VAL A 395 -4.50 -13.72 21.12
C VAL A 395 -4.12 -14.94 20.27
N VAL A 396 -3.47 -14.74 19.13
CA VAL A 396 -3.04 -15.82 18.21
C VAL A 396 -1.80 -16.58 18.71
N PHE A 397 -0.84 -15.91 19.34
CA PHE A 397 0.47 -16.47 19.71
C PHE A 397 0.63 -16.83 21.20
N SER A 398 -0.28 -16.39 22.08
CA SER A 398 -0.24 -16.78 23.51
C SER A 398 -0.89 -18.14 23.79
N PHE A 399 -1.26 -18.91 22.76
CA PHE A 399 -1.97 -20.19 22.84
C PHE A 399 -1.58 -21.12 21.68
#